data_AF-A0A2W6QBT2-F1
#
_entry.id   AF-A0A2W6QBT2-F1
#
_cell.length_a   1.000
_cell.length_b   1.000
_cell.length_c   1.000
_cell.angle_alpha   90.00
_cell.angle_beta   90.00
_cell.angle_gamma   90.00
#
_symmetry.space_group_name_H-M   'P 1'
#
loop_
_entity.id
_entity.type
_entity.pdbx_description
1 polymer ?
#
loop_
_entity_poly.entity_id
_entity_poly.type
_entity_poly.pdbx_seq_one_letter_code
_entity_poly.pdbx_strand_id
1 'polypeptide(L)'
;MEKMNKRWILAMVLFLGTVMLTACGQKYAAVPINEEVDICAICNMQVKDDAFATQLTTKDGKNYKFDDIGCMNEWKKQNGTDNIGMDYVRDYNDKEWIEFSKATYVYDASLKTPMAYGVLNFKDKASAEAFVAEQGVGTIMTADELASHDWTQNMDNMNMEGDGHGHSHDGDGMNHDMGQGSDHDMSEGDHQEGQSKENSGHH
;
A
#
# COMPACT_ATOMS: atom_id res chain seq x y z
N MET A 1 54.81 -38.22 -7.96
CA MET A 1 53.96 -37.41 -7.05
C MET A 1 54.82 -36.29 -6.50
N GLU A 2 54.80 -35.13 -7.15
CA GLU A 2 55.60 -33.97 -6.70
C GLU A 2 55.03 -33.41 -5.40
N LYS A 3 55.90 -33.19 -4.41
CA LYS A 3 55.52 -32.68 -3.09
C LYS A 3 55.09 -31.21 -3.23
N MET A 4 53.78 -30.97 -3.21
CA MET A 4 53.23 -29.61 -3.21
C MET A 4 53.77 -28.82 -2.01
N ASN A 5 54.35 -27.67 -2.29
CA ASN A 5 55.10 -26.89 -1.32
C ASN A 5 54.15 -26.22 -0.31
N LYS A 6 54.42 -26.30 1.00
CA LYS A 6 53.51 -25.83 2.06
C LYS A 6 53.10 -24.35 1.92
N ARG A 7 53.95 -23.53 1.29
CA ARG A 7 53.66 -22.12 0.97
C ARG A 7 52.52 -21.96 -0.05
N TRP A 8 52.38 -22.90 -0.99
CA TRP A 8 51.32 -22.91 -1.99
C TRP A 8 49.99 -23.37 -1.42
N ILE A 9 50.02 -24.33 -0.48
CA ILE A 9 48.84 -24.76 0.27
C ILE A 9 48.29 -23.59 1.11
N LEU A 10 49.17 -22.86 1.79
CA LEU A 10 48.79 -21.67 2.56
C LEU A 10 48.21 -20.55 1.67
N ALA A 11 48.79 -20.31 0.49
CA ALA A 11 48.27 -19.32 -0.45
C ALA A 11 46.89 -19.70 -1.01
N MET A 12 46.65 -20.99 -1.30
CA MET A 12 45.34 -21.48 -1.75
C MET A 12 44.27 -21.38 -0.66
N VAL A 13 44.61 -21.70 0.60
CA VAL A 13 43.67 -21.57 1.73
C VAL A 13 43.32 -20.11 1.99
N LEU A 14 44.29 -19.19 1.87
CA LEU A 14 44.05 -17.75 2.03
C LEU A 14 43.19 -17.19 0.89
N PHE A 15 43.43 -17.63 -0.35
CA PHE A 15 42.63 -17.25 -1.52
C PHE A 15 41.20 -17.82 -1.48
N LEU A 16 41.04 -19.06 -1.01
CA LEU A 16 39.72 -19.67 -0.81
C LEU A 16 38.93 -18.97 0.31
N GLY A 17 39.63 -18.50 1.36
CA GLY A 17 39.03 -17.72 2.45
C GLY A 17 38.53 -16.34 2.02
N THR A 18 39.22 -15.64 1.10
CA THR A 18 38.76 -14.34 0.60
C THR A 18 37.62 -14.43 -0.41
N VAL A 19 37.52 -15.53 -1.18
CA VAL A 19 36.40 -15.76 -2.12
C VAL A 19 35.07 -16.03 -1.39
N MET A 20 35.10 -16.54 -0.16
CA MET A 20 33.87 -16.78 0.63
C MET A 20 33.21 -15.51 1.19
N LEU A 21 33.90 -14.35 1.18
CA LEU A 21 33.37 -13.10 1.72
C LEU A 21 32.47 -12.31 0.75
N THR A 22 32.41 -12.70 -0.53
CA THR A 22 31.62 -11.97 -1.55
C THR A 22 30.24 -12.56 -1.83
N ALA A 23 29.77 -13.52 -1.03
CA ALA A 23 28.62 -14.36 -1.39
C ALA A 23 27.25 -13.98 -0.77
N CYS A 24 27.12 -12.92 0.03
CA CYS A 24 25.84 -12.60 0.67
C CYS A 24 25.42 -11.14 0.46
N GLY A 25 24.91 -10.83 -0.73
CA GLY A 25 23.99 -9.72 -0.93
C GLY A 25 22.62 -10.28 -1.27
N GLN A 26 21.59 -9.96 -0.47
CA GLN A 26 20.20 -10.23 -0.85
C GLN A 26 19.87 -9.37 -2.07
N LYS A 27 19.66 -10.01 -3.24
CA LYS A 27 19.43 -9.32 -4.52
C LYS A 27 18.24 -8.34 -4.47
N TYR A 28 17.24 -8.64 -3.64
CA TYR A 28 16.00 -7.90 -3.49
C TYR A 28 15.77 -7.62 -2.00
N ALA A 29 16.66 -6.88 -1.35
CA ALA A 29 16.51 -6.52 0.06
C ALA A 29 15.36 -5.51 0.25
N ALA A 30 14.68 -5.59 1.40
CA ALA A 30 13.70 -4.58 1.81
C ALA A 30 14.35 -3.19 1.89
N VAL A 31 13.62 -2.14 1.52
CA VAL A 31 14.10 -0.76 1.60
C VAL A 31 13.31 0.01 2.67
N PRO A 32 13.91 1.00 3.35
CA PRO A 32 13.20 1.81 4.33
C PRO A 32 11.97 2.52 3.75
N ILE A 33 10.94 2.72 4.57
CA ILE A 33 9.82 3.60 4.24
C ILE A 33 10.29 5.05 4.36
N ASN A 34 9.88 5.88 3.40
CA ASN A 34 9.98 7.31 3.40
C ASN A 34 8.55 7.85 3.34
N GLU A 35 8.02 8.21 4.51
CA GLU A 35 6.65 8.69 4.65
C GLU A 35 6.36 9.93 3.79
N GLU A 36 7.35 10.75 3.44
CA GLU A 36 7.12 11.96 2.63
C GLU A 36 6.71 11.66 1.18
N VAL A 37 7.07 10.48 0.64
CA VAL A 37 6.95 10.18 -0.79
C VAL A 37 6.36 8.81 -1.10
N ASP A 38 6.38 7.88 -0.16
CA ASP A 38 5.88 6.53 -0.41
C ASP A 38 4.35 6.51 -0.34
N ILE A 39 3.75 6.20 -1.48
CA ILE A 39 2.32 6.07 -1.65
C ILE A 39 1.98 4.62 -1.96
N CYS A 40 0.97 4.08 -1.28
CA CYS A 40 0.51 2.72 -1.51
C CYS A 40 -0.02 2.58 -2.94
N ALA A 41 0.49 1.59 -3.66
CA ALA A 41 0.13 1.37 -5.07
C ALA A 41 -1.33 0.91 -5.31
N ILE A 42 -2.11 0.65 -4.25
CA ILE A 42 -3.50 0.19 -4.33
C ILE A 42 -4.47 1.23 -3.76
N CYS A 43 -4.31 1.66 -2.50
CA CYS A 43 -5.23 2.61 -1.89
C CYS A 43 -4.88 4.08 -2.16
N ASN A 44 -3.69 4.36 -2.72
CA ASN A 44 -3.17 5.72 -2.94
C ASN A 44 -3.01 6.56 -1.66
N MET A 45 -2.99 5.92 -0.49
CA MET A 45 -2.68 6.57 0.79
C MET A 45 -1.16 6.59 1.02
N GLN A 46 -0.70 7.51 1.87
CA GLN A 46 0.68 7.57 2.33
C GLN A 46 1.01 6.32 3.15
N VAL A 47 2.15 5.68 2.88
CA VAL A 47 2.63 4.51 3.64
C VAL A 47 3.39 5.00 4.86
N LYS A 48 2.91 4.61 6.05
CA LYS A 48 3.58 4.91 7.32
C LYS A 48 4.73 3.94 7.59
N ASP A 49 5.75 4.38 8.33
CA ASP A 49 6.84 3.51 8.79
C ASP A 49 6.45 2.76 10.08
N ASP A 50 5.45 1.87 9.94
CA ASP A 50 4.87 1.11 11.05
C ASP A 50 4.83 -0.40 10.81
N ALA A 51 4.08 -1.10 11.65
CA ALA A 51 3.94 -2.56 11.66
C ALA A 51 3.09 -3.11 10.51
N PHE A 52 2.32 -2.27 9.81
CA PHE A 52 1.40 -2.68 8.75
C PHE A 52 2.02 -2.57 7.37
N ALA A 53 3.06 -1.74 7.23
CA ALA A 53 3.76 -1.56 5.98
C ALA A 53 4.28 -2.89 5.40
N THR A 54 4.05 -3.07 4.11
CA THR A 54 4.59 -4.21 3.36
C THR A 54 5.29 -3.72 2.10
N GLN A 55 6.20 -4.55 1.57
CA GLN A 55 6.96 -4.23 0.38
C GLN A 55 7.01 -5.42 -0.57
N LEU A 56 6.97 -5.14 -1.87
CA LEU A 56 7.27 -6.08 -2.93
C LEU A 56 8.33 -5.48 -3.86
N THR A 57 9.33 -6.27 -4.23
CA THR A 57 10.34 -5.92 -5.22
C THR A 57 10.23 -6.86 -6.41
N THR A 58 10.06 -6.31 -7.61
CA THR A 58 9.99 -7.10 -8.85
C THR A 58 11.38 -7.53 -9.34
N LYS A 59 11.44 -8.49 -10.28
CA LYS A 59 12.71 -9.04 -10.79
C LYS A 59 13.59 -8.01 -11.49
N ASP A 60 12.98 -6.98 -12.07
CA ASP A 60 13.62 -5.80 -12.67
C ASP A 60 14.01 -4.71 -11.66
N GLY A 61 13.70 -4.90 -10.37
CA GLY A 61 14.17 -4.05 -9.26
C GLY A 61 13.23 -2.91 -8.88
N LYS A 62 11.99 -2.88 -9.40
CA LYS A 62 11.00 -1.89 -8.98
C LYS A 62 10.44 -2.27 -7.61
N ASN A 63 10.41 -1.30 -6.70
CA ASN A 63 9.83 -1.46 -5.37
C ASN A 63 8.39 -0.91 -5.35
N TYR A 64 7.51 -1.68 -4.75
CA TYR A 64 6.14 -1.32 -4.42
C TYR A 64 5.98 -1.41 -2.90
N LYS A 65 5.35 -0.41 -2.31
CA LYS A 65 5.07 -0.36 -0.87
C LYS A 65 3.56 -0.28 -0.68
N PHE A 66 3.09 -0.84 0.43
CA PHE A 66 1.68 -0.89 0.74
C PHE A 66 1.46 -0.59 2.21
N ASP A 67 0.37 0.11 2.48
CA ASP A 67 -0.04 0.52 3.82
C ASP A 67 -0.66 -0.65 4.63
N ASP A 68 -1.08 -1.70 3.93
CA ASP A 68 -1.67 -2.90 4.52
C ASP A 68 -1.32 -4.13 3.66
N ILE A 69 -1.18 -5.29 4.29
CA ILE A 69 -0.91 -6.56 3.59
C ILE A 69 -2.01 -6.95 2.61
N GLY A 70 -3.27 -6.57 2.85
CA GLY A 70 -4.35 -6.80 1.91
C GLY A 70 -4.19 -5.98 0.63
N CYS A 71 -3.63 -4.76 0.70
CA CYS A 71 -3.24 -4.02 -0.49
C CYS A 71 -2.14 -4.73 -1.29
N MET A 72 -1.12 -5.30 -0.62
CA MET A 72 -0.11 -6.10 -1.32
C MET A 72 -0.74 -7.31 -2.01
N ASN A 73 -1.68 -8.00 -1.36
CA ASN A 73 -2.38 -9.14 -1.94
C ASN A 73 -3.24 -8.73 -3.16
N GLU A 74 -3.96 -7.61 -3.07
CA GLU A 74 -4.73 -7.09 -4.20
C GLU A 74 -3.83 -6.74 -5.39
N TRP A 75 -2.66 -6.16 -5.12
CA TRP A 75 -1.65 -5.92 -6.17
C TRP A 75 -1.20 -7.22 -6.83
N LYS A 76 -0.95 -8.29 -6.05
CA LYS A 76 -0.59 -9.61 -6.58
C LYS A 76 -1.70 -10.21 -7.45
N LYS A 77 -2.97 -10.03 -7.08
CA LYS A 77 -4.12 -10.48 -7.89
C LYS A 77 -4.20 -9.74 -9.23
N GLN A 78 -3.95 -8.43 -9.24
CA GLN A 78 -4.03 -7.60 -10.45
C GLN A 78 -2.85 -7.80 -11.40
N ASN A 79 -1.65 -8.07 -10.88
CA ASN A 79 -0.40 -8.07 -11.65
C ASN A 79 0.21 -9.48 -11.84
N GLY A 80 -0.29 -10.48 -11.12
CA GLY A 80 0.30 -11.81 -11.03
C GLY A 80 1.56 -11.83 -10.15
N THR A 81 2.06 -13.03 -9.88
CA THR A 81 3.21 -13.26 -8.99
C THR A 81 4.50 -13.63 -9.72
N ASP A 82 4.44 -13.93 -11.02
CA ASP A 82 5.58 -14.44 -11.80
C ASP A 82 6.77 -13.48 -11.88
N ASN A 83 6.53 -12.16 -11.79
CA ASN A 83 7.57 -11.14 -11.84
C ASN A 83 8.07 -10.68 -10.47
N ILE A 84 7.62 -11.30 -9.38
CA ILE A 84 8.07 -10.95 -8.03
C ILE A 84 9.48 -11.51 -7.80
N GLY A 85 10.38 -10.65 -7.36
CA GLY A 85 11.73 -11.03 -6.93
C GLY A 85 11.77 -11.38 -5.44
N MET A 86 11.12 -10.56 -4.61
CA MET A 86 10.93 -10.80 -3.17
C MET A 86 9.79 -9.93 -2.63
N ASP A 87 9.17 -10.37 -1.55
CA ASP A 87 8.19 -9.63 -0.78
C ASP A 87 8.46 -9.73 0.72
N TYR A 88 8.13 -8.65 1.43
CA TYR A 88 8.38 -8.48 2.84
C TYR A 88 7.17 -7.91 3.56
N VAL A 89 7.05 -8.29 4.81
CA VAL A 89 6.09 -7.76 5.78
C VAL A 89 6.85 -7.26 7.00
N ARG A 90 6.27 -6.30 7.71
CA ARG A 90 6.80 -5.82 8.98
C ARG A 90 6.31 -6.71 10.12
N ASP A 91 7.21 -7.04 11.05
CA ASP A 91 6.84 -7.64 12.33
C ASP A 91 5.95 -6.68 13.11
N TYR A 92 4.89 -7.21 13.72
CA TYR A 92 3.92 -6.41 14.45
C TYR A 92 4.51 -5.75 15.70
N ASN A 93 5.49 -6.38 16.35
CA ASN A 93 6.01 -5.93 17.64
C ASN A 93 7.17 -4.94 17.47
N ASP A 94 8.12 -5.25 16.59
CA ASP A 94 9.37 -4.48 16.47
C ASP A 94 9.60 -3.84 15.09
N LYS A 95 8.67 -4.07 14.14
CA LYS A 95 8.75 -3.56 12.76
C LYS A 95 9.99 -4.08 12.02
N GLU A 96 10.58 -5.21 12.37
CA GLU A 96 11.62 -5.81 11.54
C GLU A 96 11.04 -6.26 10.19
N TRP A 97 11.84 -6.20 9.12
CA TRP A 97 11.43 -6.74 7.82
C TRP A 97 11.58 -8.27 7.83
N ILE A 98 10.49 -8.96 7.51
CA ILE A 98 10.43 -10.42 7.42
C ILE A 98 10.09 -10.78 5.98
N GLU A 99 10.80 -11.75 5.39
CA GLU A 99 10.37 -12.33 4.11
C GLU A 99 8.94 -12.89 4.26
N PHE A 100 8.04 -12.54 3.36
CA PHE A 100 6.63 -12.94 3.43
C PHE A 100 6.46 -14.44 3.67
N SER A 101 7.18 -15.27 2.90
CA SER A 101 7.11 -16.73 3.02
C SER A 101 7.55 -17.30 4.37
N LYS A 102 8.27 -16.53 5.19
CA LYS A 102 8.80 -16.94 6.51
C LYS A 102 8.00 -16.38 7.69
N ALA A 103 7.11 -15.42 7.44
CA ALA A 103 6.30 -14.82 8.49
C ALA A 103 5.21 -15.79 8.97
N THR A 104 4.77 -15.57 10.21
CA THR A 104 3.55 -16.14 10.76
C THR A 104 2.49 -15.05 10.82
N TYR A 105 1.26 -15.37 10.47
CA TYR A 105 0.17 -14.39 10.38
C TYR A 105 -0.88 -14.66 11.45
N VAL A 106 -1.52 -13.61 11.92
CA VAL A 106 -2.73 -13.71 12.74
C VAL A 106 -3.83 -12.96 12.03
N TYR A 107 -4.96 -13.63 11.82
CA TYR A 107 -6.16 -13.03 11.26
C TYR A 107 -7.32 -13.05 12.25
N ASP A 108 -8.01 -11.92 12.36
CA ASP A 108 -9.37 -11.83 12.88
C ASP A 108 -10.02 -10.58 12.31
N ALA A 109 -11.29 -10.67 11.88
CA ALA A 109 -12.00 -9.54 11.29
C ALA A 109 -12.13 -8.33 12.24
N SER A 110 -12.04 -8.54 13.55
CA SER A 110 -12.08 -7.47 14.54
C SER A 110 -10.74 -6.72 14.69
N LEU A 111 -9.63 -7.27 14.19
CA LEU A 111 -8.33 -6.60 14.25
C LEU A 111 -8.33 -5.36 13.36
N LYS A 112 -7.92 -4.24 13.95
CA LYS A 112 -7.84 -2.97 13.25
C LYS A 112 -6.51 -2.88 12.52
N THR A 113 -6.59 -2.83 11.19
CA THR A 113 -5.46 -2.55 10.30
C THR A 113 -5.84 -1.36 9.40
N PRO A 114 -4.87 -0.64 8.79
CA PRO A 114 -5.14 0.60 8.07
C PRO A 114 -6.22 0.47 6.97
N MET A 115 -6.27 -0.70 6.32
CA MET A 115 -7.25 -0.99 5.27
C MET A 115 -8.27 -2.07 5.68
N ALA A 116 -8.42 -2.31 6.98
CA ALA A 116 -9.39 -3.22 7.58
C ALA A 116 -9.40 -4.67 7.08
N TYR A 117 -8.23 -5.18 6.66
CA TYR A 117 -8.08 -6.60 6.29
C TYR A 117 -7.88 -7.51 7.50
N GLY A 118 -7.56 -6.96 8.68
CA GLY A 118 -7.53 -7.73 9.93
C GLY A 118 -6.39 -8.74 10.03
N VAL A 119 -5.31 -8.54 9.28
CA VAL A 119 -4.13 -9.43 9.28
C VAL A 119 -2.93 -8.72 9.91
N LEU A 120 -2.31 -9.37 10.89
CA LEU A 120 -1.05 -8.96 11.52
C LEU A 120 0.05 -9.98 11.22
N ASN A 121 1.30 -9.51 11.14
CA ASN A 121 2.44 -10.34 10.76
C ASN A 121 3.44 -10.45 11.92
N PHE A 122 3.99 -11.64 12.12
CA PHE A 122 4.92 -11.94 13.20
C PHE A 122 6.13 -12.69 12.64
N LYS A 123 7.31 -12.37 13.17
CA LYS A 123 8.59 -12.99 12.78
C LYS A 123 8.67 -14.47 13.12
N ASP A 124 7.90 -14.91 14.11
CA ASP A 124 7.83 -16.30 14.52
C ASP A 124 6.47 -16.67 15.12
N LYS A 125 6.24 -17.97 15.19
CA LYS A 125 5.00 -18.55 15.72
C LYS A 125 4.78 -18.25 17.20
N ALA A 126 5.85 -18.20 17.99
CA ALA A 126 5.74 -17.96 19.43
C ALA A 126 5.20 -16.55 19.72
N SER A 127 5.62 -15.56 18.94
CA SER A 127 5.14 -14.18 19.03
C SER A 127 3.66 -14.07 18.64
N ALA A 128 3.24 -14.78 17.58
CA ALA A 128 1.82 -14.86 17.19
C ALA A 128 0.95 -15.56 18.26
N GLU A 129 1.44 -16.66 18.85
CA GLU A 129 0.75 -17.38 19.93
C GLU A 129 0.60 -16.50 21.18
N ALA A 130 1.64 -15.73 21.53
CA ALA A 130 1.58 -14.79 22.64
C ALA A 130 0.53 -13.69 22.41
N PHE A 131 0.49 -13.12 21.20
CA PHE A 131 -0.52 -12.13 20.83
C PHE A 131 -1.94 -12.69 20.93
N VAL A 132 -2.21 -13.87 20.35
CA VAL A 132 -3.55 -14.49 20.41
C VAL A 132 -3.95 -14.82 21.85
N ALA A 133 -3.02 -15.28 22.68
CA ALA A 133 -3.28 -15.55 24.09
C ALA A 133 -3.60 -14.28 24.88
N GLU A 134 -2.97 -13.15 24.55
CA GLU A 134 -3.21 -11.85 25.19
C GLU A 134 -4.53 -11.21 24.74
N GLN A 135 -4.79 -11.20 23.43
CA GLN A 135 -5.98 -10.56 22.86
C GLN A 135 -7.24 -11.41 22.95
N GLY A 136 -7.11 -12.74 23.07
CA GLY A 136 -8.22 -13.68 23.10
C GLY A 136 -8.94 -13.88 21.75
N VAL A 137 -8.39 -13.33 20.67
CA VAL A 137 -8.88 -13.42 19.29
C VAL A 137 -7.72 -13.68 18.33
N GLY A 138 -8.00 -14.15 17.12
CA GLY A 138 -6.97 -14.42 16.12
C GLY A 138 -6.81 -15.89 15.77
N THR A 139 -6.79 -16.18 14.47
CA THR A 139 -6.38 -17.45 13.90
C THR A 139 -4.97 -17.33 13.36
N ILE A 140 -4.06 -18.18 13.84
CA ILE A 140 -2.68 -18.23 13.37
C ILE A 140 -2.61 -18.97 12.04
N MET A 141 -1.90 -18.40 11.07
CA MET A 141 -1.73 -18.94 9.72
C MET A 141 -0.27 -18.86 9.26
N THR A 142 0.11 -19.82 8.43
CA THR A 142 1.31 -19.79 7.59
C THR A 142 1.07 -18.96 6.32
N ALA A 143 2.12 -18.67 5.56
CA ALA A 143 1.99 -17.99 4.26
C ALA A 143 1.12 -18.78 3.26
N ASP A 144 1.21 -20.11 3.27
CA ASP A 144 0.43 -20.98 2.39
C ASP A 144 -1.07 -20.95 2.75
N GLU A 145 -1.39 -20.95 4.05
CA GLU A 145 -2.77 -20.81 4.53
C GLU A 145 -3.32 -19.41 4.23
N LEU A 146 -2.50 -18.37 4.42
CA LEU A 146 -2.86 -16.99 4.08
C LEU A 146 -3.13 -16.82 2.57
N ALA A 147 -2.43 -17.54 1.69
CA ALA A 147 -2.68 -17.47 0.25
C ALA A 147 -4.09 -17.93 -0.16
N SER A 148 -4.72 -18.79 0.66
CA SER A 148 -6.09 -19.28 0.45
C SER A 148 -7.13 -18.57 1.31
N HIS A 149 -6.72 -17.53 2.05
CA HIS A 149 -7.57 -16.77 2.95
C HIS A 149 -8.58 -15.88 2.20
N ASP A 150 -9.72 -15.58 2.84
CA ASP A 150 -10.70 -14.61 2.32
C ASP A 150 -10.28 -13.18 2.66
N TRP A 151 -10.08 -12.36 1.64
CA TRP A 151 -9.55 -10.99 1.78
C TRP A 151 -10.67 -9.95 1.87
N THR A 152 -11.78 -10.27 2.53
CA THR A 152 -12.89 -9.34 2.71
C THR A 152 -12.53 -8.28 3.76
N GLN A 153 -12.63 -7.00 3.40
CA GLN A 153 -12.42 -5.90 4.33
C GLN A 153 -13.58 -5.79 5.32
N ASN A 154 -13.28 -5.54 6.59
CA ASN A 154 -14.30 -5.21 7.57
C ASN A 154 -14.68 -3.71 7.47
N MET A 155 -15.81 -3.43 6.80
CA MET A 155 -16.28 -2.05 6.58
C MET A 155 -16.62 -1.30 7.87
N ASP A 156 -16.95 -2.00 8.96
CA ASP A 156 -17.22 -1.36 10.26
C ASP A 156 -15.94 -0.75 10.85
N ASN A 157 -14.77 -1.32 10.53
CA ASN A 157 -13.48 -0.82 10.98
C ASN A 157 -12.98 0.40 10.19
N MET A 158 -13.59 0.74 9.05
CA MET A 158 -13.21 1.88 8.20
C MET A 158 -13.92 3.19 8.60
N ASN A 159 -14.93 3.14 9.48
CA ASN A 159 -15.85 4.26 9.76
C ASN A 159 -15.55 5.05 11.05
N MET A 160 -14.33 4.98 11.60
CA MET A 160 -13.99 5.61 12.89
C MET A 160 -12.78 6.55 12.80
N GLU A 161 -12.79 7.47 11.82
CA GLU A 161 -12.07 8.75 11.89
C GLU A 161 -13.03 9.88 11.48
N GLY A 162 -13.80 10.38 12.45
CA GLY A 162 -14.83 11.39 12.18
C GLY A 162 -15.38 12.11 13.40
N ASP A 163 -14.62 12.19 14.50
CA ASP A 163 -14.98 13.05 15.62
C ASP A 163 -14.27 14.42 15.46
N GLY A 164 -15.05 15.39 14.98
CA GLY A 164 -15.08 16.71 15.61
C GLY A 164 -14.31 17.87 14.97
N HIS A 165 -14.75 18.36 13.81
CA HIS A 165 -14.86 19.81 13.57
C HIS A 165 -16.08 20.09 12.68
N GLY A 166 -17.24 20.22 13.32
CA GLY A 166 -18.40 20.84 12.70
C GLY A 166 -18.11 22.33 12.46
N HIS A 167 -17.95 22.72 11.20
CA HIS A 167 -18.08 24.11 10.81
C HIS A 167 -19.57 24.41 10.68
N SER A 168 -20.18 24.83 11.78
CA SER A 168 -21.43 25.59 11.76
C SER A 168 -21.12 26.95 11.11
N HIS A 169 -21.56 27.13 9.87
CA HIS A 169 -21.79 28.46 9.32
C HIS A 169 -23.09 28.99 9.91
N ASP A 170 -22.97 29.67 11.05
CA ASP A 170 -23.99 30.59 11.55
C ASP A 170 -24.05 31.80 10.61
N GLY A 171 -24.99 31.75 9.66
CA GLY A 171 -25.36 32.87 8.82
C GLY A 171 -26.37 33.75 9.55
N ASP A 172 -25.88 34.61 10.44
CA ASP A 172 -26.66 35.69 11.02
C ASP A 172 -27.16 36.63 9.91
N GLY A 173 -28.47 36.89 9.94
CA GLY A 173 -29.21 37.57 8.90
C GLY A 173 -28.80 39.02 8.66
N MET A 174 -28.87 39.41 7.39
CA MET A 174 -29.15 40.78 7.00
C MET A 174 -30.40 40.79 6.13
N ASN A 175 -31.48 41.30 6.74
CA ASN A 175 -32.69 41.75 6.06
C ASN A 175 -32.32 42.75 4.96
N HIS A 176 -32.77 42.52 3.73
CA HIS A 176 -33.11 43.61 2.84
C HIS A 176 -34.51 43.41 2.25
N ASP A 177 -35.32 44.40 2.61
CA ASP A 177 -36.71 44.70 2.39
C ASP A 177 -37.09 44.80 0.89
N MET A 178 -38.28 44.29 0.56
CA MET A 178 -38.92 44.40 -0.76
C MET A 178 -39.86 45.62 -0.75
N GLY A 179 -39.52 46.68 -1.50
CA GLY A 179 -40.32 47.89 -1.65
C GLY A 179 -40.52 48.30 -3.11
N GLN A 180 -41.78 48.52 -3.48
CA GLN A 180 -42.38 48.76 -4.81
C GLN A 180 -41.95 50.04 -5.56
N GLY A 181 -42.21 50.07 -6.87
CA GLY A 181 -42.42 51.29 -7.69
C GLY A 181 -41.81 51.16 -9.09
N SER A 182 -42.58 50.87 -10.14
CA SER A 182 -43.39 51.78 -10.98
C SER A 182 -42.69 52.13 -12.32
N ASP A 183 -43.31 51.67 -13.41
CA ASP A 183 -43.48 52.28 -14.74
C ASP A 183 -42.32 52.95 -15.50
N HIS A 184 -42.12 52.48 -16.75
CA HIS A 184 -42.08 53.23 -18.02
C HIS A 184 -41.07 52.70 -19.06
N ASP A 185 -41.59 51.88 -20.00
CA ASP A 185 -41.78 52.14 -21.44
C ASP A 185 -40.66 52.69 -22.36
N MET A 186 -40.69 52.17 -23.61
CA MET A 186 -40.10 52.62 -24.89
C MET A 186 -38.56 52.46 -25.08
N SER A 187 -38.00 52.04 -26.22
CA SER A 187 -38.50 51.69 -27.56
C SER A 187 -37.33 51.18 -28.44
N GLU A 188 -37.65 50.28 -29.39
CA GLU A 188 -37.10 50.05 -30.75
C GLU A 188 -35.57 49.87 -30.98
N GLY A 189 -35.10 49.01 -31.89
CA GLY A 189 -35.81 48.46 -33.05
C GLY A 189 -35.10 47.31 -33.77
N ASP A 190 -35.75 47.00 -34.88
CA ASP A 190 -35.86 45.74 -35.62
C ASP A 190 -34.72 45.48 -36.63
N HIS A 191 -34.82 44.31 -37.27
CA HIS A 191 -34.34 43.89 -38.61
C HIS A 191 -33.36 42.69 -38.67
N GLN A 192 -33.94 41.51 -38.95
CA GLN A 192 -33.84 40.70 -40.20
C GLN A 192 -32.48 40.63 -40.93
N GLU A 193 -32.06 39.60 -41.65
CA GLU A 193 -32.46 38.22 -42.02
C GLU A 193 -31.26 37.72 -42.86
N GLY A 194 -30.99 36.41 -42.98
CA GLY A 194 -29.96 35.98 -43.95
C GLY A 194 -29.64 34.49 -43.96
N GLN A 195 -30.04 33.84 -45.06
CA GLN A 195 -30.15 32.39 -45.28
C GLN A 195 -28.83 31.59 -45.44
N SER A 196 -29.01 30.29 -45.18
CA SER A 196 -28.30 29.09 -45.61
C SER A 196 -27.70 29.07 -47.02
N LYS A 197 -26.57 28.37 -47.20
CA LYS A 197 -26.33 27.46 -48.34
C LYS A 197 -25.49 26.25 -47.95
N GLU A 198 -26.04 25.07 -48.27
CA GLU A 198 -25.39 23.78 -48.39
C GLU A 198 -24.33 23.79 -49.51
N ASN A 199 -23.32 22.91 -49.41
CA ASN A 199 -22.92 22.12 -50.58
C ASN A 199 -22.25 20.80 -50.17
N SER A 200 -22.87 19.71 -50.60
CA SER A 200 -22.39 18.33 -50.63
C SER A 200 -21.51 18.08 -51.87
N GLY A 201 -20.49 17.23 -51.76
CA GLY A 201 -19.72 16.77 -52.92
C GLY A 201 -19.01 15.44 -52.68
N HIS A 202 -19.58 14.38 -53.24
CA HIS A 202 -19.01 13.03 -53.38
C HIS A 202 -17.76 12.99 -54.27
N HIS A 203 -16.69 12.35 -53.80
CA HIS A 203 -16.04 11.16 -54.40
C HIS A 203 -14.97 10.61 -53.45
#